data_AF-A0AAC9K557-F1
#
_entry.id   AF-A0AAC9K557-F1
#
_cell.length_a   1.000
_cell.length_b   1.000
_cell.length_c   1.000
_cell.angle_alpha   90.00
_cell.angle_beta   90.00
_cell.angle_gamma   90.00
#
_symmetry.space_group_name_H-M   'P 1'
#
loop_
_entity.id
_entity.type
_entity.pdbx_description
1 polymer ?
#
loop_
_entity_poly.entity_id
_entity_poly.type
_entity_poly.pdbx_seq_one_letter_code
_entity_poly.pdbx_strand_id
1 'polypeptide(L)'
;MLQESDSAELRALQVKAYGRDGGLTEAEAARLRELESLRGEPGRPDRVDPGPRDRVDAPVGQGAAHEPPTSEKPFRDGQAPVADASPSAPGEHADDGSQSTETGGLRAAFRQHWKAVAAASALLLVIGLGTGWALFGRSGDAVALTSAQQERRAELQAEGGFDPGSLRAIGQDEDALVWYATKDDGETVCLTLDAADKSADQCQPAADLDNGNGIGLNASVAVPGEGDEGLEEIWASAARAMNGEVVGIIQRWRSDENSWLSQFQGDERERAEQLVEEGFEEFSFSVVGYFRDAPVWRAQRVESDDIQDCLIVDAVQAVECRPASEGQSSADVIEVAGTIVDEAGGMISDWSVRLAYTSNGMPYLVVSGDSTTATAEPTVRPGETLELGGEFQDPIQVDIPSDDSEG
;
A
#
# COMPACT_ATOMS: atom_id res chain seq x y z
N MET A 1 -29.32 19.22 7.88
CA MET A 1 -28.56 19.97 6.86
C MET A 1 -28.10 21.28 7.48
N LEU A 2 -26.79 21.50 7.60
CA LEU A 2 -26.21 22.71 8.16
C LEU A 2 -26.37 23.90 7.18
N GLN A 3 -26.52 25.12 7.71
CA GLN A 3 -26.49 26.32 6.86
C GLN A 3 -25.07 26.51 6.28
N GLU A 4 -24.96 27.24 5.16
CA GLU A 4 -23.68 27.43 4.46
C GLU A 4 -22.61 28.07 5.35
N SER A 5 -23.01 29.00 6.22
CA SER A 5 -22.17 29.60 7.26
C SER A 5 -21.62 28.59 8.25
N ASP A 6 -22.47 27.67 8.72
CA ASP A 6 -22.15 26.69 9.74
C ASP A 6 -21.22 25.61 9.17
N SER A 7 -21.36 25.29 7.88
CA SER A 7 -20.45 24.40 7.16
C SER A 7 -19.04 24.97 6.98
N ALA A 8 -18.93 26.30 6.85
CA ALA A 8 -17.66 27.00 6.74
C ALA A 8 -16.98 27.14 8.11
N GLU A 9 -17.77 27.43 9.16
CA GLU A 9 -17.31 27.46 10.54
C GLU A 9 -16.79 26.09 10.99
N LEU A 10 -17.49 25.01 10.68
CA LEU A 10 -17.05 23.63 10.97
C LEU A 10 -15.71 23.30 10.32
N ARG A 11 -15.52 23.64 9.03
CA ARG A 11 -14.24 23.41 8.34
C ARG A 11 -13.09 24.20 8.97
N ALA A 12 -13.33 25.46 9.35
CA ALA A 12 -12.32 26.28 10.00
C ALA A 12 -11.91 25.71 11.38
N LEU A 13 -12.89 25.25 12.17
CA LEU A 13 -12.64 24.64 13.48
C LEU A 13 -11.93 23.27 13.35
N GLN A 14 -12.25 22.47 12.34
CA GLN A 14 -11.56 21.18 12.08
C GLN A 14 -10.12 21.38 11.64
N VAL A 15 -9.83 22.36 10.79
CA VAL A 15 -8.44 22.71 10.40
C VAL A 15 -7.65 23.18 11.63
N LYS A 16 -8.28 23.89 12.56
CA LYS A 16 -7.64 24.34 13.80
C LYS A 16 -7.47 23.22 14.84
N ALA A 17 -8.41 22.27 14.89
CA ALA A 17 -8.37 21.12 15.79
C ALA A 17 -7.31 20.09 15.38
N TYR A 18 -7.24 19.77 14.08
CA TYR A 18 -6.43 18.69 13.52
C TYR A 18 -5.21 19.18 12.74
N GLY A 19 -4.99 20.51 12.68
CA GLY A 19 -3.83 21.12 12.05
C GLY A 19 -2.56 21.01 12.88
N ARG A 20 -1.43 21.38 12.25
CA ARG A 20 -0.08 21.26 12.80
C ARG A 20 0.12 21.91 14.19
N ASP A 21 -0.61 22.98 14.46
CA ASP A 21 -0.50 23.77 15.71
C ASP A 21 -1.60 23.43 16.74
N GLY A 22 -2.35 22.33 16.52
CA GLY A 22 -3.49 21.82 17.29
C GLY A 22 -3.78 22.55 18.60
N GLY A 23 -4.81 23.40 18.60
CA GLY A 23 -5.13 24.23 19.75
C GLY A 23 -6.49 24.88 19.62
N LEU A 24 -7.52 24.22 20.15
CA LEU A 24 -8.83 24.82 20.36
C LEU A 24 -8.92 25.36 21.79
N THR A 25 -9.50 26.54 21.94
CA THR A 25 -10.00 26.98 23.25
C THR A 25 -11.19 26.11 23.66
N GLU A 26 -11.51 26.04 24.95
CA GLU A 26 -12.68 25.26 25.44
C GLU A 26 -14.00 25.69 24.77
N ALA A 27 -14.14 27.00 24.48
CA ALA A 27 -15.28 27.55 23.77
C ALA A 27 -15.35 27.05 22.32
N GLU A 28 -14.22 27.00 21.63
CA GLU A 28 -14.15 26.51 20.24
C GLU A 28 -14.34 24.99 20.16
N ALA A 29 -13.83 24.24 21.14
CA ALA A 29 -14.06 22.80 21.24
C ALA A 29 -15.52 22.45 21.57
N ALA A 30 -16.21 23.30 22.34
CA ALA A 30 -17.66 23.18 22.54
C ALA A 30 -18.44 23.46 21.25
N ARG A 31 -18.04 24.51 20.52
CA ARG A 31 -18.66 24.90 19.25
C ARG A 31 -18.47 23.86 18.15
N LEU A 32 -17.28 23.25 18.07
CA LEU A 32 -17.00 22.17 17.14
C LEU A 32 -17.92 20.96 17.38
N ARG A 33 -18.05 20.53 18.65
CA ARG A 33 -18.94 19.41 19.02
C ARG A 33 -20.40 19.68 18.68
N GLU A 34 -20.86 20.92 18.88
CA GLU A 34 -22.20 21.34 18.50
C GLU A 34 -22.41 21.21 16.97
N LEU A 35 -21.50 21.76 16.17
CA LEU A 35 -21.59 21.71 14.71
C LEU A 35 -21.47 20.27 14.16
N GLU A 36 -20.66 19.42 14.77
CA GLU A 36 -20.56 18.00 14.42
C GLU A 36 -21.82 17.22 14.79
N SER A 37 -22.44 17.52 15.94
CA SER A 37 -23.72 16.92 16.34
C SER A 37 -24.87 17.31 15.41
N LEU A 38 -24.85 18.53 14.88
CA LEU A 38 -25.84 19.00 13.90
C LEU A 38 -25.65 18.40 12.49
N ARG A 39 -24.46 17.84 12.21
CA ARG A 39 -24.17 17.06 11.00
C ARG A 39 -24.59 15.60 11.15
N GLY A 40 -24.63 15.09 12.38
CA GLY A 40 -25.10 13.75 12.71
C GLY A 40 -26.63 13.64 12.72
N GLU A 41 -27.17 13.06 11.65
CA GLU A 41 -28.48 12.40 11.49
C GLU A 41 -29.67 13.19 10.92
N PRO A 42 -30.43 12.51 10.04
CA PRO A 42 -31.49 11.62 10.51
C PRO A 42 -31.20 10.15 10.20
N GLY A 43 -31.11 9.29 11.23
CA GLY A 43 -31.11 7.84 11.04
C GLY A 43 -30.30 7.00 12.01
N ARG A 44 -30.40 7.20 13.34
CA ARG A 44 -30.05 6.15 14.31
C ARG A 44 -31.14 6.01 15.35
N PRO A 45 -31.71 4.81 15.52
CA PRO A 45 -32.70 4.58 16.55
C PRO A 45 -32.07 4.64 17.93
N ASP A 46 -32.88 5.13 18.87
CA ASP A 46 -32.63 5.36 20.28
C ASP A 46 -31.64 4.38 20.93
N ARG A 47 -30.55 4.93 21.45
CA ARG A 47 -29.76 4.25 22.47
C ARG A 47 -30.44 4.50 23.81
N VAL A 48 -31.16 3.49 24.26
CA VAL A 48 -31.84 3.36 25.54
C VAL A 48 -30.97 3.89 26.70
N ASP A 49 -31.59 4.80 27.46
CA ASP A 49 -31.17 5.35 28.74
C ASP A 49 -31.06 4.25 29.81
N PRO A 50 -29.89 4.02 30.45
CA PRO A 50 -29.83 3.28 31.69
C PRO A 50 -30.03 4.24 32.86
N GLY A 51 -31.23 4.18 33.43
CA GLY A 51 -31.58 4.81 34.70
C GLY A 51 -30.73 4.33 35.91
N PRO A 52 -30.93 4.93 37.08
CA PRO A 52 -29.83 5.32 37.96
C PRO A 52 -29.48 4.33 39.08
N ARG A 53 -28.17 4.21 39.31
CA ARG A 53 -27.44 4.04 40.59
C ARG A 53 -27.82 2.87 41.51
N ASP A 54 -26.82 2.03 41.78
CA ASP A 54 -26.48 1.73 43.17
C ASP A 54 -24.96 1.70 43.39
N ARG A 55 -24.55 2.32 44.50
CA ARG A 55 -23.17 2.51 44.96
C ARG A 55 -22.69 1.26 45.70
N VAL A 56 -21.42 0.91 45.53
CA VAL A 56 -20.61 0.30 46.60
C VAL A 56 -19.24 0.98 46.65
N ASP A 57 -18.91 1.49 47.84
CA ASP A 57 -17.73 2.28 48.18
C ASP A 57 -16.47 1.43 48.49
N ALA A 58 -15.31 1.99 48.08
CA ALA A 58 -14.01 2.08 48.77
C ALA A 58 -12.98 0.91 48.78
N PRO A 59 -11.66 1.15 49.06
CA PRO A 59 -10.94 2.43 49.24
C PRO A 59 -9.60 2.61 48.47
N VAL A 60 -9.32 3.90 48.23
CA VAL A 60 -8.06 4.69 48.27
C VAL A 60 -6.74 3.98 48.64
N GLY A 61 -5.73 4.15 47.77
CA GLY A 61 -4.30 4.13 48.11
C GLY A 61 -3.61 5.38 47.53
N GLN A 62 -2.96 6.16 48.40
CA GLN A 62 -2.27 7.44 48.12
C GLN A 62 -0.76 7.26 47.90
N GLY A 63 -0.17 8.17 47.11
CA GLY A 63 1.23 8.66 47.18
C GLY A 63 2.15 8.09 46.10
N ALA A 64 2.95 8.85 45.33
CA ALA A 64 3.40 10.25 45.38
C ALA A 64 3.80 10.68 43.94
N ALA A 65 3.32 11.80 43.38
CA ALA A 65 3.87 13.16 43.43
C ALA A 65 5.32 13.32 42.92
N HIS A 66 5.47 13.80 41.67
CA HIS A 66 6.51 14.76 41.27
C HIS A 66 6.05 15.54 40.01
N GLU A 67 5.87 16.85 40.18
CA GLU A 67 5.65 17.86 39.14
C GLU A 67 6.87 18.82 39.12
N PRO A 68 6.99 19.76 38.16
CA PRO A 68 8.22 20.05 37.40
C PRO A 68 8.87 21.38 37.84
N PRO A 69 9.90 21.87 37.13
CA PRO A 69 10.21 23.30 37.18
C PRO A 69 10.10 23.99 35.82
N THR A 70 9.18 24.95 35.77
CA THR A 70 9.20 26.16 34.94
C THR A 70 9.88 27.30 35.71
N SER A 71 10.69 28.12 35.03
CA SER A 71 10.97 29.55 35.31
C SER A 71 12.03 30.03 34.29
N GLU A 72 11.66 30.81 33.28
CA GLU A 72 11.56 32.28 33.24
C GLU A 72 12.85 32.99 32.78
N LYS A 73 12.66 33.90 31.80
CA LYS A 73 13.67 34.76 31.15
C LYS A 73 14.14 35.89 32.10
N PRO A 74 15.18 36.67 31.72
CA PRO A 74 14.83 37.96 31.10
C PRO A 74 15.77 38.44 29.97
N PHE A 75 15.18 39.34 29.19
CA PHE A 75 15.70 40.20 28.14
C PHE A 75 16.71 41.24 28.67
N ARG A 76 17.70 41.66 27.86
CA ARG A 76 18.26 43.03 27.93
C ARG A 76 18.93 43.48 26.62
N ASP A 77 18.47 44.63 26.16
CA ASP A 77 19.05 45.50 25.12
C ASP A 77 20.43 46.07 25.50
N GLY A 78 21.20 46.49 24.49
CA GLY A 78 22.05 47.69 24.63
C GLY A 78 23.40 47.72 23.90
N GLN A 79 23.41 48.45 22.79
CA GLN A 79 24.44 49.43 22.37
C GLN A 79 25.75 48.98 21.66
N ALA A 80 25.89 49.44 20.42
CA ALA A 80 27.16 49.59 19.67
C ALA A 80 28.02 50.77 20.20
N PRO A 81 29.29 50.91 19.75
CA PRO A 81 29.49 51.93 18.72
C PRO A 81 30.51 51.61 17.61
N VAL A 82 30.23 52.30 16.51
CA VAL A 82 30.95 52.64 15.29
C VAL A 82 32.38 53.14 15.51
N ALA A 83 33.29 52.80 14.60
CA ALA A 83 34.35 53.70 14.15
C ALA A 83 34.71 53.42 12.68
N ASP A 84 34.19 54.30 11.83
CA ASP A 84 34.54 54.54 10.43
C ASP A 84 35.88 55.29 10.35
N ALA A 85 36.64 55.10 9.26
CA ALA A 85 37.37 56.15 8.53
C ALA A 85 38.52 55.58 7.67
N SER A 86 38.25 55.43 6.37
CA SER A 86 39.19 55.88 5.33
C SER A 86 39.11 57.41 5.21
N PRO A 87 40.17 58.08 4.69
CA PRO A 87 40.05 58.56 3.30
C PRO A 87 41.38 58.62 2.49
N SER A 88 41.21 58.33 1.18
CA SER A 88 41.69 59.01 -0.04
C SER A 88 43.14 59.50 -0.24
N ALA A 89 43.66 59.13 -1.44
CA ALA A 89 44.87 59.60 -2.15
C ALA A 89 44.72 61.04 -2.74
N PRO A 90 45.58 61.59 -3.66
CA PRO A 90 46.91 61.21 -4.18
C PRO A 90 47.95 62.38 -4.25
N GLY A 91 49.19 62.12 -4.68
CA GLY A 91 50.15 63.18 -5.05
C GLY A 91 51.44 62.66 -5.70
N GLU A 92 51.56 62.86 -7.01
CA GLU A 92 52.79 62.72 -7.82
C GLU A 92 53.73 63.93 -7.62
N HIS A 93 55.05 63.68 -7.54
CA HIS A 93 56.09 64.36 -8.35
C HIS A 93 57.48 63.72 -8.17
N ALA A 94 58.22 63.69 -9.30
CA ALA A 94 59.60 63.23 -9.54
C ALA A 94 60.63 63.94 -8.63
N ASP A 95 61.87 63.49 -8.42
CA ASP A 95 62.87 63.14 -9.44
C ASP A 95 64.13 62.50 -8.81
N ASP A 96 64.81 61.74 -9.66
CA ASP A 96 66.23 61.35 -9.74
C ASP A 96 67.01 60.61 -8.63
N GLY A 97 67.72 59.57 -9.04
CA GLY A 97 68.62 58.78 -8.20
C GLY A 97 68.97 57.39 -8.75
N SER A 98 69.70 57.34 -9.86
CA SER A 98 70.28 56.13 -10.46
C SER A 98 71.02 55.21 -9.48
N GLN A 99 70.69 53.90 -9.44
CA GLN A 99 71.65 52.79 -9.25
C GLN A 99 71.16 51.48 -9.93
N SER A 100 71.73 51.22 -11.11
CA SER A 100 72.27 49.94 -11.61
C SER A 100 71.71 48.59 -11.10
N THR A 101 71.05 47.88 -12.03
CA THR A 101 71.16 46.42 -12.32
C THR A 101 71.51 45.43 -11.20
N GLU A 102 70.48 44.73 -10.68
CA GLU A 102 70.60 43.36 -10.16
C GLU A 102 69.45 42.47 -10.66
N THR A 103 69.39 42.23 -11.97
CA THR A 103 68.48 41.21 -12.55
C THR A 103 69.10 39.79 -12.58
N GLY A 104 70.03 39.51 -11.67
CA GLY A 104 70.73 38.22 -11.56
C GLY A 104 70.22 37.26 -10.47
N GLY A 105 69.55 37.76 -9.42
CA GLY A 105 69.19 36.96 -8.25
C GLY A 105 67.89 36.16 -8.37
N LEU A 106 66.89 36.69 -9.07
CA LEU A 106 65.54 36.10 -9.09
C LEU A 106 65.47 34.81 -9.94
N ARG A 107 66.23 34.71 -11.03
CA ARG A 107 66.23 33.50 -11.88
C ARG A 107 67.01 32.32 -11.26
N ALA A 108 68.01 32.60 -10.42
CA ALA A 108 68.78 31.57 -9.73
C ALA A 108 68.00 30.97 -8.55
N ALA A 109 67.34 31.81 -7.75
CA ALA A 109 66.45 31.37 -6.68
C ALA A 109 65.25 30.58 -7.21
N PHE A 110 64.67 30.97 -8.36
CA PHE A 110 63.56 30.25 -8.97
C PHE A 110 63.96 28.84 -9.45
N ARG A 111 65.17 28.66 -10.00
CA ARG A 111 65.68 27.32 -10.37
C ARG A 111 65.96 26.45 -9.14
N GLN A 112 66.43 27.05 -8.06
CA GLN A 112 66.80 26.33 -6.85
C GLN A 112 65.57 25.83 -6.08
N HIS A 113 64.44 26.54 -6.18
CA HIS A 113 63.19 26.17 -5.51
C HIS A 113 62.11 25.56 -6.44
N TRP A 114 62.34 25.45 -7.76
CA TRP A 114 61.33 24.89 -8.67
C TRP A 114 60.93 23.46 -8.30
N LYS A 115 61.87 22.62 -7.84
CA LYS A 115 61.54 21.27 -7.35
C LYS A 115 60.65 21.31 -6.10
N ALA A 116 60.87 22.27 -5.20
CA ALA A 116 60.05 22.46 -4.01
C ALA A 116 58.67 23.03 -4.35
N VAL A 117 58.58 23.95 -5.31
CA VAL A 117 57.32 24.49 -5.84
C VAL A 117 56.54 23.41 -6.57
N ALA A 118 57.18 22.59 -7.40
CA ALA A 118 56.53 21.48 -8.09
C ALA A 118 56.02 20.42 -7.11
N ALA A 119 56.82 20.09 -6.08
CA ALA A 119 56.39 19.18 -5.03
C ALA A 119 55.22 19.74 -4.21
N ALA A 120 55.26 21.03 -3.85
CA ALA A 120 54.17 21.70 -3.13
C ALA A 120 52.89 21.77 -3.98
N SER A 121 53.00 22.09 -5.26
CA SER A 121 51.86 22.10 -6.20
C SER A 121 51.30 20.69 -6.42
N ALA A 122 52.14 19.67 -6.52
CA ALA A 122 51.69 18.27 -6.58
C ALA A 122 50.98 17.86 -5.29
N LEU A 123 51.49 18.28 -4.12
CA LEU A 123 50.84 18.02 -2.84
C LEU A 123 49.48 18.72 -2.75
N LEU A 124 49.39 19.98 -3.17
CA LEU A 124 48.14 20.73 -3.23
C LEU A 124 47.15 20.17 -4.24
N LEU A 125 47.62 19.61 -5.36
CA LEU A 125 46.78 18.90 -6.31
C LEU A 125 46.27 17.59 -5.71
N VAL A 126 47.10 16.80 -5.04
CA VAL A 126 46.67 15.56 -4.37
C VAL A 126 45.71 15.85 -3.22
N ILE A 127 46.00 16.88 -2.41
CA ILE A 127 45.10 17.32 -1.35
C ILE A 127 43.81 17.85 -1.97
N GLY A 128 43.87 18.70 -3.00
CA GLY A 128 42.71 19.23 -3.70
C GLY A 128 41.86 18.15 -4.36
N LEU A 129 42.48 17.14 -4.97
CA LEU A 129 41.79 15.95 -5.51
C LEU A 129 41.17 15.12 -4.39
N GLY A 130 41.91 14.90 -3.30
CA GLY A 130 41.44 14.13 -2.15
C GLY A 130 40.31 14.80 -1.39
N THR A 131 40.40 16.12 -1.15
CA THR A 131 39.35 16.90 -0.50
C THR A 131 38.17 17.16 -1.43
N GLY A 132 38.43 17.38 -2.73
CA GLY A 132 37.37 17.50 -3.74
C GLY A 132 36.57 16.21 -3.86
N TRP A 133 37.25 15.05 -3.88
CA TRP A 133 36.61 13.75 -3.89
C TRP A 133 35.91 13.41 -2.56
N ALA A 134 36.49 13.77 -1.42
CA ALA A 134 35.85 13.53 -0.11
C ALA A 134 34.60 14.40 0.11
N LEU A 135 34.58 15.64 -0.42
CA LEU A 135 33.48 16.58 -0.24
C LEU A 135 32.39 16.47 -1.34
N PHE A 136 32.76 16.11 -2.57
CA PHE A 136 31.84 16.07 -3.73
C PHE A 136 31.76 14.71 -4.42
N GLY A 137 32.64 13.75 -4.10
CA GLY A 137 32.63 12.39 -4.66
C GLY A 137 31.68 11.43 -3.95
N ARG A 138 31.07 11.86 -2.82
CA ARG A 138 29.84 11.24 -2.32
C ARG A 138 28.68 11.72 -3.19
N SER A 139 28.57 11.15 -4.39
CA SER A 139 27.32 11.16 -5.15
C SER A 139 26.21 10.70 -4.20
N GLY A 140 25.07 11.39 -4.19
CA GLY A 140 23.90 11.09 -3.36
C GLY A 140 23.18 9.79 -3.76
N ASP A 141 23.94 8.77 -4.15
CA ASP A 141 23.45 7.42 -4.39
C ASP A 141 23.21 6.80 -3.01
N ALA A 142 21.95 6.49 -2.70
CA ALA A 142 21.56 5.87 -1.44
C ALA A 142 22.12 4.44 -1.30
N VAL A 143 22.57 3.85 -2.42
CA VAL A 143 23.07 2.48 -2.54
C VAL A 143 24.53 2.47 -3.00
N ALA A 144 25.38 1.72 -2.30
CA ALA A 144 26.77 1.52 -2.70
C ALA A 144 26.87 0.48 -3.81
N LEU A 145 27.23 0.92 -5.02
CA LEU A 145 27.27 0.06 -6.21
C LEU A 145 28.58 -0.72 -6.35
N THR A 146 28.47 -1.99 -6.74
CA THR A 146 29.60 -2.81 -7.20
C THR A 146 30.11 -2.38 -8.58
N SER A 147 31.28 -2.87 -9.00
CA SER A 147 31.81 -2.57 -10.34
C SER A 147 30.89 -3.04 -11.47
N ALA A 148 30.26 -4.21 -11.32
CA ALA A 148 29.30 -4.72 -12.29
C ALA A 148 28.05 -3.84 -12.37
N GLN A 149 27.53 -3.38 -11.22
CA GLN A 149 26.39 -2.46 -11.19
C GLN A 149 26.72 -1.07 -11.75
N GLN A 150 27.97 -0.61 -11.64
CA GLN A 150 28.41 0.64 -12.28
C GLN A 150 28.49 0.51 -13.80
N GLU A 151 28.93 -0.64 -14.31
CA GLU A 151 28.91 -0.94 -15.75
C GLU A 151 27.46 -1.01 -16.25
N ARG A 152 26.59 -1.72 -15.52
CA ARG A 152 25.16 -1.80 -15.81
C ARG A 152 24.47 -0.42 -15.81
N ARG A 153 24.80 0.46 -14.86
CA ARG A 153 24.33 1.85 -14.85
C ARG A 153 24.72 2.59 -16.12
N ALA A 154 25.94 2.39 -16.62
CA ALA A 154 26.41 3.04 -17.84
C ALA A 154 25.66 2.54 -19.08
N GLU A 155 25.35 1.24 -19.14
CA GLU A 155 24.50 0.65 -20.19
C GLU A 155 23.08 1.24 -20.15
N LEU A 156 22.43 1.22 -18.99
CA LEU A 156 21.08 1.78 -18.81
C LEU A 156 21.03 3.27 -19.16
N GLN A 157 22.07 4.05 -18.79
CA GLN A 157 22.20 5.46 -19.15
C GLN A 157 22.29 5.65 -20.68
N ALA A 158 23.01 4.77 -21.38
CA ALA A 158 23.20 4.84 -22.83
C ALA A 158 21.96 4.43 -23.62
N GLU A 159 21.22 3.43 -23.12
CA GLU A 159 20.05 2.86 -23.80
C GLU A 159 18.75 3.62 -23.47
N GLY A 160 18.61 4.08 -22.23
CA GLY A 160 17.35 4.60 -21.70
C GLY A 160 17.02 6.05 -22.10
N GLY A 161 17.94 6.78 -22.73
CA GLY A 161 17.73 8.18 -23.11
C GLY A 161 17.58 9.12 -21.91
N PHE A 162 18.20 8.79 -20.78
CA PHE A 162 18.15 9.58 -19.55
C PHE A 162 19.05 10.81 -19.62
N ASP A 163 18.68 11.86 -18.88
CA ASP A 163 19.50 13.06 -18.74
C ASP A 163 20.89 12.69 -18.19
N PRO A 164 21.98 13.29 -18.71
CA PRO A 164 23.34 12.97 -18.30
C PRO A 164 23.54 13.04 -16.78
N GLY A 165 23.86 11.90 -16.15
CA GLY A 165 24.13 11.80 -14.72
C GLY A 165 22.90 11.80 -13.80
N SER A 166 21.68 11.76 -14.36
CA SER A 166 20.44 11.69 -13.57
C SER A 166 20.16 10.30 -13.00
N LEU A 167 20.59 9.24 -13.69
CA LEU A 167 20.34 7.85 -13.30
C LEU A 167 21.11 7.52 -12.01
N ARG A 168 20.40 7.23 -10.92
CA ARG A 168 20.95 6.91 -9.60
C ARG A 168 20.20 5.78 -8.93
N ALA A 169 20.90 4.95 -8.16
CA ALA A 169 20.27 3.86 -7.41
C ALA A 169 19.59 4.41 -6.14
N ILE A 170 18.33 4.02 -5.94
CA ILE A 170 17.49 4.48 -4.82
C ILE A 170 17.01 3.35 -3.89
N GLY A 171 17.23 2.09 -4.27
CA GLY A 171 16.93 0.93 -3.44
C GLY A 171 17.61 -0.32 -4.01
N GLN A 172 17.99 -1.25 -3.14
CA GLN A 172 18.55 -2.54 -3.50
C GLN A 172 18.00 -3.60 -2.56
N ASP A 173 17.64 -4.75 -3.12
CA ASP A 173 17.26 -5.95 -2.38
C ASP A 173 17.80 -7.18 -3.12
N GLU A 174 18.79 -7.84 -2.52
CA GLU A 174 19.53 -8.96 -3.13
C GLU A 174 20.08 -8.59 -4.53
N ASP A 175 19.59 -9.26 -5.58
CA ASP A 175 19.95 -9.03 -6.98
C ASP A 175 19.10 -7.93 -7.66
N ALA A 176 18.02 -7.47 -7.02
CA ALA A 176 17.15 -6.41 -7.54
C ALA A 176 17.68 -5.02 -7.18
N LEU A 177 17.75 -4.15 -8.19
CA LEU A 177 18.22 -2.78 -8.06
C LEU A 177 17.23 -1.81 -8.70
N VAL A 178 16.86 -0.78 -7.93
CA VAL A 178 15.89 0.24 -8.35
C VAL A 178 16.62 1.53 -8.66
N TRP A 179 16.45 2.00 -9.90
CA TRP A 179 17.05 3.21 -10.42
C TRP A 179 16.02 4.32 -10.57
N TYR A 180 16.43 5.52 -10.21
CA TYR A 180 15.69 6.75 -10.47
C TYR A 180 16.45 7.58 -11.49
N ALA A 181 15.76 8.09 -12.50
CA ALA A 181 16.36 8.96 -13.51
C ALA A 181 15.38 10.05 -13.95
N THR A 182 15.92 11.02 -14.68
CA THR A 182 15.11 12.02 -15.38
C THR A 182 15.33 11.93 -16.88
N LYS A 183 14.35 12.39 -17.66
CA LYS A 183 14.43 12.64 -19.10
C LYS A 183 13.93 14.04 -19.38
N ASP A 184 14.28 14.54 -20.57
CA ASP A 184 13.80 15.82 -21.09
C ASP A 184 14.10 16.98 -20.12
N ASP A 185 15.36 17.09 -19.69
CA ASP A 185 15.83 18.15 -18.77
C ASP A 185 15.06 18.18 -17.43
N GLY A 186 14.61 17.02 -16.94
CA GLY A 186 13.88 16.89 -15.69
C GLY A 186 12.36 16.95 -15.81
N GLU A 187 11.79 17.14 -17.01
CA GLU A 187 10.33 17.18 -17.21
C GLU A 187 9.67 15.81 -16.98
N THR A 188 10.41 14.74 -17.25
CA THR A 188 9.97 13.36 -17.04
C THR A 188 10.84 12.68 -15.99
N VAL A 189 10.20 11.95 -15.09
CA VAL A 189 10.85 11.12 -14.06
C VAL A 189 10.61 9.66 -14.39
N CYS A 190 11.64 8.83 -14.23
CA CYS A 190 11.58 7.42 -14.54
C CYS A 190 12.07 6.58 -13.37
N LEU A 191 11.39 5.46 -13.16
CA LEU A 191 11.82 4.37 -12.29
C LEU A 191 12.18 3.18 -13.17
N THR A 192 13.33 2.56 -12.92
CA THR A 192 13.73 1.32 -13.58
C THR A 192 14.03 0.27 -12.52
N LEU A 193 13.36 -0.88 -12.61
CA LEU A 193 13.68 -2.08 -11.84
C LEU A 193 14.54 -3.00 -12.70
N ASP A 194 15.73 -3.35 -12.22
CA ASP A 194 16.68 -4.24 -12.87
C ASP A 194 16.95 -5.43 -11.94
N ALA A 195 16.65 -6.66 -12.37
CA ALA A 195 16.83 -7.89 -11.61
C ALA A 195 16.97 -9.10 -12.55
N ALA A 196 17.82 -10.08 -12.20
CA ALA A 196 18.07 -11.30 -12.99
C ALA A 196 18.17 -11.07 -14.53
N ASP A 197 19.00 -10.10 -14.95
CA ASP A 197 19.21 -9.69 -16.35
C ASP A 197 17.96 -9.15 -17.08
N LYS A 198 16.87 -8.88 -16.36
CA LYS A 198 15.67 -8.22 -16.87
C LYS A 198 15.59 -6.81 -16.32
N SER A 199 15.05 -5.91 -17.15
CA SER A 199 14.75 -4.55 -16.74
C SER A 199 13.35 -4.15 -17.20
N ALA A 200 12.66 -3.41 -16.35
CA ALA A 200 11.41 -2.75 -16.68
C ALA A 200 11.46 -1.31 -16.19
N ASP A 201 11.03 -0.37 -17.03
CA ASP A 201 10.95 1.05 -16.68
C ASP A 201 9.52 1.60 -16.78
N GLN A 202 9.22 2.55 -15.92
CA GLN A 202 8.03 3.37 -15.98
C GLN A 202 8.43 4.83 -15.82
N CYS A 203 7.93 5.66 -16.73
CA CYS A 203 8.18 7.09 -16.74
C CYS A 203 6.85 7.86 -16.64
N GLN A 204 6.87 8.99 -15.96
CA GLN A 204 5.74 9.92 -15.92
C GLN A 204 6.22 11.37 -15.81
N PRO A 205 5.36 12.36 -16.13
CA PRO A 205 5.69 13.77 -15.91
C PRO A 205 6.04 14.06 -14.45
N ALA A 206 7.11 14.81 -14.21
CA ALA A 206 7.55 15.18 -12.86
C ALA A 206 6.45 15.92 -12.07
N ALA A 207 5.66 16.74 -12.78
CA ALA A 207 4.55 17.48 -12.20
C ALA A 207 3.45 16.57 -11.62
N ASP A 208 3.27 15.35 -12.13
CA ASP A 208 2.23 14.44 -11.63
C ASP A 208 2.61 13.90 -10.25
N LEU A 209 3.90 13.61 -10.02
CA LEU A 209 4.41 13.24 -8.69
C LEU A 209 4.25 14.38 -7.67
N ASP A 210 4.59 15.61 -8.06
CA ASP A 210 4.56 16.74 -7.13
C ASP A 210 3.13 17.17 -6.75
N ASN A 211 2.16 16.95 -7.64
CA ASN A 211 0.76 17.27 -7.39
C ASN A 211 -0.01 16.15 -6.67
N GLY A 212 0.64 15.02 -6.34
CA GLY A 212 -0.01 13.87 -5.71
C GLY A 212 -1.00 13.12 -6.62
N ASN A 213 -1.01 13.43 -7.92
CA ASN A 213 -1.83 12.77 -8.93
C ASN A 213 -1.12 11.56 -9.56
N GLY A 214 0.20 11.51 -9.45
CA GLY A 214 0.98 10.33 -9.79
C GLY A 214 0.68 9.24 -8.78
N ILE A 215 0.09 8.14 -9.25
CA ILE A 215 0.32 6.85 -8.62
C ILE A 215 1.85 6.74 -8.52
N GLY A 216 2.38 6.47 -7.33
CA GLY A 216 3.83 6.40 -7.13
C GLY A 216 4.45 5.55 -8.24
N LEU A 217 5.53 6.06 -8.86
CA LEU A 217 6.23 5.34 -9.93
C LEU A 217 6.45 3.90 -9.50
N ASN A 218 6.09 2.94 -10.34
CA ASN A 218 6.24 1.53 -10.10
C ASN A 218 6.77 0.78 -11.32
N ALA A 219 7.45 -0.32 -11.08
CA ALA A 219 7.93 -1.22 -12.12
C ALA A 219 7.87 -2.65 -11.58
N SER A 220 7.54 -3.63 -12.42
CA SER A 220 7.60 -5.04 -12.05
C SER A 220 8.38 -5.85 -13.08
N VAL A 221 9.08 -6.87 -12.60
CA VAL A 221 9.76 -7.88 -13.43
C VAL A 221 9.43 -9.26 -12.90
N ALA A 222 9.08 -10.17 -13.80
CA ALA A 222 8.93 -11.59 -13.47
C ALA A 222 10.25 -12.32 -13.73
N VAL A 223 10.83 -12.94 -12.71
CA VAL A 223 12.08 -13.70 -12.78
C VAL A 223 11.80 -15.17 -12.49
N PRO A 224 12.56 -16.12 -13.09
CA PRO A 224 12.49 -17.52 -12.68
C PRO A 224 12.90 -17.66 -11.20
N GLY A 225 12.16 -18.42 -10.40
CA GLY A 225 12.56 -18.78 -9.04
C GLY A 225 13.81 -19.66 -8.98
N GLU A 226 14.37 -19.85 -7.79
CA GLU A 226 15.56 -20.68 -7.62
C GLU A 226 15.18 -22.18 -7.60
N GLY A 227 15.74 -22.98 -8.51
CA GLY A 227 15.52 -24.43 -8.53
C GLY A 227 14.18 -24.83 -9.17
N ASP A 228 13.35 -25.58 -8.43
CA ASP A 228 12.02 -26.04 -8.86
C ASP A 228 10.91 -25.04 -8.50
N GLU A 229 11.27 -23.87 -7.96
CA GLU A 229 10.34 -22.82 -7.60
C GLU A 229 9.72 -22.16 -8.83
N GLY A 230 8.47 -21.70 -8.70
CA GLY A 230 7.74 -21.01 -9.75
C GLY A 230 8.33 -19.65 -10.11
N LEU A 231 7.62 -18.88 -10.94
CA LEU A 231 8.02 -17.51 -11.22
C LEU A 231 7.98 -16.67 -9.94
N GLU A 232 8.95 -15.80 -9.75
CA GLU A 232 8.92 -14.75 -8.73
C GLU A 232 8.59 -13.43 -9.42
N GLU A 233 7.60 -12.70 -8.89
CA GLU A 233 7.30 -11.34 -9.30
C GLU A 233 7.96 -10.35 -8.34
N ILE A 234 8.88 -9.55 -8.87
CA ILE A 234 9.52 -8.46 -8.14
C ILE A 234 8.83 -7.17 -8.54
N TRP A 235 8.28 -6.47 -7.55
CA TRP A 235 7.64 -5.17 -7.72
C TRP A 235 8.45 -4.10 -7.00
N ALA A 236 8.62 -2.95 -7.63
CA ALA A 236 9.28 -1.80 -7.05
C ALA A 236 8.39 -0.56 -7.14
N SER A 237 8.49 0.31 -6.15
CA SER A 237 7.97 1.67 -6.22
C SER A 237 8.92 2.72 -5.68
N ALA A 238 8.74 3.97 -6.09
CA ALA A 238 9.45 5.10 -5.55
C ALA A 238 8.56 5.95 -4.63
N ALA A 239 9.06 6.28 -3.45
CA ALA A 239 8.40 7.19 -2.51
C ALA A 239 9.33 8.33 -2.11
N ARG A 240 8.77 9.51 -1.81
CA ARG A 240 9.54 10.63 -1.27
C ARG A 240 9.54 10.57 0.26
N ALA A 241 10.72 10.46 0.86
CA ALA A 241 10.92 10.54 2.29
C ALA A 241 10.72 11.97 2.82
N MET A 242 10.55 12.11 4.14
CA MET A 242 10.29 13.42 4.78
C MET A 242 11.43 14.43 4.62
N ASN A 243 12.64 13.95 4.37
CA ASN A 243 13.82 14.77 4.07
C ASN A 243 13.90 15.18 2.59
N GLY A 244 12.91 14.80 1.77
CA GLY A 244 12.84 15.10 0.34
C GLY A 244 13.56 14.09 -0.56
N GLU A 245 14.31 13.13 0.01
CA GLU A 245 14.98 12.08 -0.74
C GLU A 245 13.96 11.12 -1.35
N VAL A 246 14.23 10.64 -2.56
CA VAL A 246 13.42 9.56 -3.17
C VAL A 246 14.05 8.23 -2.79
N VAL A 247 13.25 7.35 -2.20
CA VAL A 247 13.60 6.01 -1.76
C VAL A 247 12.86 4.98 -2.60
N GLY A 248 13.54 3.89 -2.96
CA GLY A 248 12.93 2.73 -3.61
C GLY A 248 12.40 1.75 -2.56
N ILE A 249 11.18 1.26 -2.76
CA ILE A 249 10.57 0.18 -2.00
C ILE A 249 10.50 -1.02 -2.93
N ILE A 250 11.06 -2.16 -2.52
CA ILE A 250 11.06 -3.40 -3.29
C ILE A 250 10.20 -4.42 -2.54
N GLN A 251 9.36 -5.15 -3.26
CA GLN A 251 8.54 -6.24 -2.78
C GLN A 251 8.74 -7.44 -3.70
N ARG A 252 8.89 -8.62 -3.12
CA ARG A 252 8.98 -9.88 -3.85
C ARG A 252 7.77 -10.73 -3.52
N TRP A 253 7.15 -11.27 -4.56
CA TRP A 253 6.02 -12.16 -4.45
C TRP A 253 6.40 -13.46 -5.15
N ARG A 254 6.56 -14.52 -4.38
CA ARG A 254 6.79 -15.84 -4.96
C ARG A 254 5.44 -16.43 -5.36
N SER A 255 5.36 -16.97 -6.58
CA SER A 255 4.09 -17.55 -7.07
C SER A 255 3.69 -18.81 -6.31
N ASP A 256 4.62 -19.48 -5.64
CA ASP A 256 4.38 -20.64 -4.78
C ASP A 256 3.82 -20.25 -3.39
N GLU A 257 4.26 -19.12 -2.82
CA GLU A 257 3.69 -18.57 -1.57
C GLU A 257 2.29 -17.99 -1.77
N ASN A 258 2.00 -17.48 -2.97
CA ASN A 258 0.65 -17.09 -3.42
C ASN A 258 -0.07 -18.24 -4.14
N SER A 259 0.18 -19.49 -3.74
CA SER A 259 -0.59 -20.62 -4.26
C SER A 259 -2.07 -20.40 -3.91
N TRP A 260 -2.91 -20.28 -4.93
CA TRP A 260 -4.36 -20.20 -4.78
C TRP A 260 -4.95 -21.38 -4.00
N LEU A 261 -4.20 -22.48 -3.87
CA LEU A 261 -4.54 -23.62 -3.03
C LEU A 261 -4.51 -23.31 -1.53
N SER A 262 -3.83 -22.24 -1.10
CA SER A 262 -3.71 -21.84 0.31
C SER A 262 -5.05 -21.52 0.97
N GLN A 263 -6.09 -21.22 0.17
CA GLN A 263 -7.45 -20.99 0.66
C GLN A 263 -8.19 -22.29 1.04
N PHE A 264 -7.68 -23.45 0.64
CA PHE A 264 -8.28 -24.76 0.89
C PHE A 264 -7.46 -25.57 1.90
N GLN A 265 -8.13 -26.38 2.72
CA GLN A 265 -7.49 -27.19 3.75
C GLN A 265 -7.84 -28.68 3.59
N GLY A 266 -6.90 -29.55 3.97
CA GLY A 266 -7.11 -31.01 3.97
C GLY A 266 -7.62 -31.54 2.63
N ASP A 267 -8.70 -32.33 2.68
CA ASP A 267 -9.33 -32.99 1.53
C ASP A 267 -9.80 -31.99 0.45
N GLU A 268 -10.16 -30.76 0.81
CA GLU A 268 -10.54 -29.72 -0.16
C GLU A 268 -9.38 -29.29 -1.03
N ARG A 269 -8.17 -29.27 -0.47
CA ARG A 269 -6.95 -28.90 -1.22
C ARG A 269 -6.61 -29.97 -2.25
N GLU A 270 -6.72 -31.25 -1.86
CA GLU A 270 -6.52 -32.38 -2.79
C GLU A 270 -7.58 -32.38 -3.89
N ARG A 271 -8.84 -32.07 -3.54
CA ARG A 271 -9.92 -31.96 -4.52
C ARG A 271 -9.71 -30.78 -5.47
N ALA A 272 -9.25 -29.64 -4.96
CA ALA A 272 -8.93 -28.46 -5.75
C ALA A 272 -7.84 -28.75 -6.80
N GLU A 273 -6.76 -29.45 -6.41
CA GLU A 273 -5.73 -29.91 -7.34
C GLU A 273 -6.34 -30.80 -8.45
N GLN A 274 -7.23 -31.73 -8.07
CA GLN A 274 -7.92 -32.60 -9.03
C GLN A 274 -8.82 -31.82 -10.00
N LEU A 275 -9.50 -30.76 -9.57
CA LEU A 275 -10.33 -29.94 -10.45
C LEU A 275 -9.50 -29.26 -11.56
N VAL A 276 -8.27 -28.83 -11.27
CA VAL A 276 -7.37 -28.30 -12.31
C VAL A 276 -7.02 -29.40 -13.32
N GLU A 277 -6.73 -30.62 -12.86
CA GLU A 277 -6.47 -31.77 -13.74
C GLU A 277 -7.69 -32.14 -14.60
N GLU A 278 -8.91 -31.91 -14.09
CA GLU A 278 -10.17 -32.08 -14.80
C GLU A 278 -10.45 -30.97 -15.84
N GLY A 279 -9.60 -29.92 -15.90
CA GLY A 279 -9.65 -28.85 -16.89
C GLY A 279 -10.39 -27.60 -16.45
N PHE A 280 -10.57 -27.39 -15.14
CA PHE A 280 -11.04 -26.12 -14.60
C PHE A 280 -9.89 -25.11 -14.48
N GLU A 281 -10.20 -23.82 -14.67
CA GLU A 281 -9.21 -22.75 -14.65
C GLU A 281 -8.66 -22.54 -13.24
N GLU A 282 -7.33 -22.46 -13.12
CA GLU A 282 -6.65 -22.04 -11.90
C GLU A 282 -7.21 -20.69 -11.43
N PHE A 283 -7.33 -20.48 -10.12
CA PHE A 283 -7.90 -19.27 -9.50
C PHE A 283 -9.41 -19.02 -9.75
N SER A 284 -10.11 -19.85 -10.53
CA SER A 284 -11.52 -19.60 -10.88
C SER A 284 -12.55 -20.20 -9.92
N PHE A 285 -12.11 -21.07 -9.00
CA PHE A 285 -13.03 -21.86 -8.19
C PHE A 285 -12.93 -21.62 -6.68
N SER A 286 -14.07 -21.82 -6.02
CA SER A 286 -14.27 -21.62 -4.59
C SER A 286 -15.35 -22.55 -4.05
N VAL A 287 -15.25 -22.92 -2.78
CA VAL A 287 -16.31 -23.63 -2.06
C VAL A 287 -17.38 -22.60 -1.70
N VAL A 288 -18.62 -22.82 -2.17
CA VAL A 288 -19.77 -21.95 -1.85
C VAL A 288 -20.48 -22.43 -0.59
N GLY A 289 -20.36 -23.71 -0.27
CA GLY A 289 -20.94 -24.36 0.91
C GLY A 289 -20.82 -25.87 0.80
N TYR A 290 -21.62 -26.59 1.59
CA TYR A 290 -21.62 -28.05 1.63
C TYR A 290 -23.02 -28.61 1.40
N PHE A 291 -23.07 -29.78 0.76
CA PHE A 291 -24.27 -30.58 0.59
C PHE A 291 -23.96 -32.01 0.99
N ARG A 292 -24.68 -32.58 1.97
CA ARG A 292 -24.45 -33.92 2.52
C ARG A 292 -22.98 -34.18 2.89
N ASP A 293 -22.41 -33.26 3.66
CA ASP A 293 -21.02 -33.29 4.15
C ASP A 293 -19.93 -33.28 3.06
N ALA A 294 -20.28 -32.98 1.81
CA ALA A 294 -19.32 -32.80 0.72
C ALA A 294 -19.36 -31.34 0.20
N PRO A 295 -18.22 -30.80 -0.24
CA PRO A 295 -18.16 -29.43 -0.74
C PRO A 295 -18.96 -29.26 -2.04
N VAL A 296 -19.51 -28.07 -2.19
CA VAL A 296 -20.16 -27.62 -3.42
C VAL A 296 -19.34 -26.44 -3.95
N TRP A 297 -18.77 -26.64 -5.14
CA TRP A 297 -17.86 -25.70 -5.75
C TRP A 297 -18.55 -24.89 -6.82
N ARG A 298 -18.17 -23.62 -6.91
CA ARG A 298 -18.30 -22.83 -8.13
C ARG A 298 -16.93 -22.84 -8.81
N ALA A 299 -16.89 -23.07 -10.12
CA ALA A 299 -15.66 -23.06 -10.91
C ALA A 299 -15.88 -22.47 -12.31
N GLN A 300 -14.81 -22.11 -13.01
CA GLN A 300 -14.87 -21.78 -14.43
C GLN A 300 -13.99 -22.72 -15.25
N ARG A 301 -14.37 -22.91 -16.51
CA ARG A 301 -13.56 -23.62 -17.50
C ARG A 301 -13.73 -22.99 -18.86
N VAL A 302 -12.72 -23.12 -19.72
CA VAL A 302 -12.81 -22.69 -21.12
C VAL A 302 -13.18 -23.88 -21.99
N GLU A 303 -14.33 -23.81 -22.67
CA GLU A 303 -14.77 -24.82 -23.63
C GLU A 303 -15.01 -24.16 -24.99
N SER A 304 -14.23 -24.55 -26.01
CA SER A 304 -14.34 -24.03 -27.38
C SER A 304 -14.25 -22.49 -27.49
N ASP A 305 -13.33 -21.88 -26.75
CA ASP A 305 -13.11 -20.43 -26.61
C ASP A 305 -14.21 -19.65 -25.86
N ASP A 306 -15.22 -20.34 -25.32
CA ASP A 306 -16.23 -19.75 -24.44
C ASP A 306 -15.95 -20.10 -22.97
N ILE A 307 -16.04 -19.09 -22.09
CA ILE A 307 -15.95 -19.30 -20.63
C ILE A 307 -17.28 -19.87 -20.14
N GLN A 308 -17.22 -20.96 -19.38
CA GLN A 308 -18.37 -21.53 -18.69
C GLN A 308 -18.23 -21.35 -17.18
N ASP A 309 -19.32 -20.93 -16.52
CA ASP A 309 -19.49 -21.04 -15.08
C ASP A 309 -20.08 -22.42 -14.76
N CYS A 310 -19.52 -23.10 -13.76
CA CYS A 310 -19.88 -24.45 -13.38
C CYS A 310 -20.21 -24.56 -11.89
N LEU A 311 -21.21 -25.38 -11.58
CA LEU A 311 -21.55 -25.86 -10.25
C LEU A 311 -21.16 -27.33 -10.12
N ILE A 312 -20.31 -27.65 -9.15
CA ILE A 312 -19.83 -29.01 -8.88
C ILE A 312 -20.38 -29.42 -7.52
N VAL A 313 -21.16 -30.50 -7.46
CA VAL A 313 -21.75 -31.03 -6.22
C VAL A 313 -21.13 -32.40 -5.94
N ASP A 314 -20.09 -32.42 -5.11
CA ASP A 314 -19.27 -33.63 -4.92
C ASP A 314 -20.06 -34.78 -4.26
N ALA A 315 -21.03 -34.49 -3.40
CA ALA A 315 -21.88 -35.50 -2.75
C ALA A 315 -22.63 -36.42 -3.74
N VAL A 316 -22.86 -35.94 -4.96
CA VAL A 316 -23.56 -36.68 -6.01
C VAL A 316 -22.71 -36.82 -7.28
N GLN A 317 -21.44 -36.38 -7.24
CA GLN A 317 -20.51 -36.36 -8.37
C GLN A 317 -21.12 -35.72 -9.63
N ALA A 318 -21.85 -34.62 -9.46
CA ALA A 318 -22.52 -33.91 -10.53
C ALA A 318 -21.78 -32.61 -10.86
N VAL A 319 -21.69 -32.30 -12.15
CA VAL A 319 -21.15 -31.05 -12.68
C VAL A 319 -22.16 -30.49 -13.67
N GLU A 320 -22.65 -29.28 -13.41
CA GLU A 320 -23.51 -28.54 -14.33
C GLU A 320 -22.79 -27.25 -14.73
N CYS A 321 -22.58 -27.05 -16.03
CA CYS A 321 -21.87 -25.90 -16.58
C CYS A 321 -22.78 -25.11 -17.52
N ARG A 322 -22.62 -23.79 -17.54
CA ARG A 322 -23.32 -22.88 -18.44
C ARG A 322 -22.38 -21.81 -18.98
N PRO A 323 -22.58 -21.32 -20.22
CA PRO A 323 -21.82 -20.18 -20.72
C PRO A 323 -21.92 -19.00 -19.76
N ALA A 324 -20.83 -18.31 -19.50
CA ALA A 324 -20.77 -17.15 -18.59
C ALA A 324 -21.46 -15.88 -19.18
N SER A 325 -22.31 -16.03 -20.21
CA SER A 325 -22.84 -14.95 -21.02
C SER A 325 -23.69 -13.98 -20.21
N GLU A 326 -23.19 -12.74 -20.13
CA GLU A 326 -23.89 -11.48 -19.82
C GLU A 326 -25.09 -11.55 -18.85
N GLY A 327 -24.74 -11.76 -17.58
CA GLY A 327 -25.29 -10.96 -16.48
C GLY A 327 -26.58 -11.47 -15.83
N GLN A 328 -26.42 -12.19 -14.72
CA GLN A 328 -27.23 -12.09 -13.48
C GLN A 328 -28.75 -11.91 -13.67
N SER A 329 -29.33 -12.50 -14.70
CA SER A 329 -30.79 -12.54 -14.86
C SER A 329 -31.30 -13.71 -14.03
N SER A 330 -32.41 -13.53 -13.32
CA SER A 330 -33.05 -14.57 -12.50
C SER A 330 -33.50 -15.81 -13.30
N ALA A 331 -33.25 -15.86 -14.60
CA ALA A 331 -33.54 -16.96 -15.50
C ALA A 331 -32.32 -17.87 -15.79
N ASP A 332 -31.10 -17.43 -15.48
CA ASP A 332 -29.86 -18.22 -15.69
C ASP A 332 -29.38 -18.79 -14.36
N VAL A 333 -30.00 -19.91 -14.00
CA VAL A 333 -29.76 -20.61 -12.76
C VAL A 333 -28.97 -21.88 -13.06
N ILE A 334 -27.80 -22.02 -12.44
CA ILE A 334 -27.07 -23.30 -12.42
C ILE A 334 -27.61 -24.11 -11.23
N GLU A 335 -28.27 -25.22 -11.52
CA GLU A 335 -28.92 -26.08 -10.53
C GLU A 335 -28.65 -27.55 -10.85
N VAL A 336 -28.29 -28.30 -9.82
CA VAL A 336 -28.22 -29.76 -9.84
C VAL A 336 -29.40 -30.28 -9.04
N ALA A 337 -30.24 -31.11 -9.64
CA ALA A 337 -31.40 -31.71 -8.98
C ALA A 337 -31.42 -33.22 -9.18
N GLY A 338 -32.10 -33.92 -8.27
CA GLY A 338 -32.28 -35.35 -8.35
C GLY A 338 -33.40 -35.84 -7.46
N THR A 339 -33.59 -37.15 -7.47
CA THR A 339 -34.65 -37.81 -6.70
C THR A 339 -34.03 -38.87 -5.80
N ILE A 340 -34.46 -38.93 -4.54
CA ILE A 340 -34.18 -40.03 -3.62
C ILE A 340 -35.21 -41.13 -3.91
N VAL A 341 -34.72 -42.33 -4.20
CA VAL A 341 -35.55 -43.53 -4.41
C VAL A 341 -35.37 -44.52 -3.25
N ASP A 342 -36.42 -45.25 -2.90
CA ASP A 342 -36.37 -46.35 -1.93
C ASP A 342 -35.68 -47.59 -2.53
N GLU A 343 -35.44 -48.61 -1.70
CA GLU A 343 -34.83 -49.88 -2.13
C GLU A 343 -35.67 -50.64 -3.17
N ALA A 344 -36.98 -50.33 -3.30
CA ALA A 344 -37.88 -50.88 -4.28
C ALA A 344 -37.99 -50.01 -5.56
N GLY A 345 -37.24 -48.91 -5.66
CA GLY A 345 -37.27 -47.96 -6.76
C GLY A 345 -38.45 -46.98 -6.72
N GLY A 346 -39.20 -46.92 -5.63
CA GLY A 346 -40.22 -45.92 -5.37
C GLY A 346 -39.60 -44.55 -5.05
N MET A 347 -40.12 -43.50 -5.65
CA MET A 347 -39.69 -42.13 -5.40
C MET A 347 -40.07 -41.69 -3.97
N ILE A 348 -39.07 -41.30 -3.16
CA ILE A 348 -39.25 -40.82 -1.77
C ILE A 348 -39.40 -39.29 -1.76
N SER A 349 -38.46 -38.58 -2.37
CA SER A 349 -38.42 -37.10 -2.38
C SER A 349 -37.50 -36.58 -3.48
N ASP A 350 -37.79 -35.39 -3.96
CA ASP A 350 -36.90 -34.65 -4.87
C ASP A 350 -36.00 -33.71 -4.07
N TRP A 351 -34.79 -33.49 -4.54
CA TRP A 351 -33.85 -32.53 -3.97
C TRP A 351 -33.22 -31.68 -5.07
N SER A 352 -32.77 -30.49 -4.69
CA SER A 352 -31.93 -29.68 -5.57
C SER A 352 -30.94 -28.80 -4.82
N VAL A 353 -29.82 -28.54 -5.47
CA VAL A 353 -28.75 -27.63 -5.04
C VAL A 353 -28.57 -26.60 -6.14
N ARG A 354 -28.85 -25.35 -5.80
CA ARG A 354 -28.88 -24.24 -6.75
C ARG A 354 -27.88 -23.17 -6.36
N LEU A 355 -27.07 -22.74 -7.33
CA LEU A 355 -26.20 -21.58 -7.18
C LEU A 355 -27.02 -20.31 -7.38
N ALA A 356 -27.01 -19.44 -6.37
CA ALA A 356 -27.69 -18.16 -6.39
C ALA A 356 -26.71 -17.04 -6.05
N TYR A 357 -27.11 -15.80 -6.34
CA TYR A 357 -26.30 -14.61 -6.08
C TYR A 357 -27.12 -13.57 -5.33
N THR A 358 -26.49 -12.97 -4.33
CA THR A 358 -27.05 -11.80 -3.65
C THR A 358 -27.10 -10.61 -4.62
N SER A 359 -27.76 -9.52 -4.22
CA SER A 359 -27.80 -8.29 -5.03
C SER A 359 -26.44 -7.63 -5.26
N ASN A 360 -25.43 -7.96 -4.44
CA ASN A 360 -24.04 -7.52 -4.62
C ASN A 360 -23.16 -8.58 -5.31
N GLY A 361 -23.75 -9.63 -5.87
CA GLY A 361 -23.03 -10.65 -6.65
C GLY A 361 -22.28 -11.70 -5.81
N MET A 362 -22.54 -11.80 -4.50
CA MET A 362 -21.94 -12.84 -3.67
C MET A 362 -22.67 -14.17 -3.90
N PRO A 363 -21.96 -15.27 -4.23
CA PRO A 363 -22.59 -16.56 -4.43
C PRO A 363 -23.08 -17.16 -3.11
N TYR A 364 -24.20 -17.86 -3.14
CA TYR A 364 -24.71 -18.68 -2.04
C TYR A 364 -25.50 -19.88 -2.59
N LEU A 365 -25.67 -20.92 -1.78
CA LEU A 365 -26.43 -22.11 -2.15
C LEU A 365 -27.87 -22.02 -1.68
N VAL A 366 -28.80 -22.48 -2.53
CA VAL A 366 -30.17 -22.78 -2.15
C VAL A 366 -30.38 -24.28 -2.28
N VAL A 367 -30.56 -24.96 -1.15
CA VAL A 367 -30.82 -26.40 -1.08
C VAL A 367 -32.31 -26.63 -0.81
N SER A 368 -32.96 -27.43 -1.65
CA SER A 368 -34.38 -27.77 -1.53
C SER A 368 -34.56 -29.28 -1.39
N GLY A 369 -35.57 -29.71 -0.63
CA GLY A 369 -36.05 -31.10 -0.61
C GLY A 369 -35.13 -32.15 0.06
N ASP A 370 -33.94 -31.76 0.52
CA ASP A 370 -33.00 -32.64 1.23
C ASP A 370 -33.29 -32.78 2.73
N SER A 371 -34.58 -32.86 3.09
CA SER A 371 -35.00 -33.09 4.47
C SER A 371 -34.87 -34.57 4.83
N THR A 372 -33.64 -35.03 5.02
CA THR A 372 -33.37 -36.30 5.72
C THR A 372 -33.45 -36.17 7.24
N THR A 373 -33.55 -34.94 7.76
CA THR A 373 -33.90 -34.63 9.16
C THR A 373 -35.40 -34.71 9.40
N ALA A 374 -35.97 -35.89 9.21
CA ALA A 374 -37.13 -36.31 10.00
C ALA A 374 -36.65 -36.71 11.41
N THR A 375 -36.15 -35.75 12.20
CA THR A 375 -36.07 -35.90 13.65
C THR A 375 -36.29 -34.54 14.29
N ALA A 376 -37.50 -34.39 14.83
CA ALA A 376 -38.12 -33.18 15.37
C ALA A 376 -38.52 -32.15 14.32
N GLU A 377 -39.81 -32.09 13.98
CA GLU A 377 -40.44 -30.79 13.71
C GLU A 377 -40.21 -29.95 14.97
N PRO A 378 -39.42 -28.86 14.95
CA PRO A 378 -39.53 -27.88 16.01
C PRO A 378 -40.82 -27.13 15.70
N THR A 379 -41.94 -27.53 16.32
CA THR A 379 -43.14 -26.70 16.33
C THR A 379 -42.85 -25.47 17.19
N VAL A 380 -42.20 -24.48 16.59
CA VAL A 380 -42.01 -23.14 17.16
C VAL A 380 -43.36 -22.44 17.07
N ARG A 381 -43.88 -21.95 18.21
CA ARG A 381 -45.14 -21.22 18.21
C ARG A 381 -44.94 -19.80 17.66
N PRO A 382 -45.99 -19.14 17.11
CA PRO A 382 -45.89 -17.75 16.69
C PRO A 382 -45.35 -16.87 17.83
N GLY A 383 -44.19 -16.24 17.60
CA GLY A 383 -43.50 -15.38 18.58
C GLY A 383 -42.35 -16.02 19.36
N GLU A 384 -42.01 -17.29 19.12
CA GLU A 384 -40.79 -17.92 19.65
C GLU A 384 -39.63 -17.84 18.65
N THR A 385 -38.44 -17.51 19.13
CA THR A 385 -37.19 -17.50 18.35
C THR A 385 -36.49 -18.85 18.50
N LEU A 386 -36.20 -19.52 17.38
CA LEU A 386 -35.38 -20.74 17.35
C LEU A 386 -33.97 -20.39 16.90
N GLU A 387 -33.00 -20.43 17.82
CA GLU A 387 -31.59 -20.35 17.46
C GLU A 387 -31.12 -21.69 16.89
N LEU A 388 -30.89 -21.72 15.58
CA LEU A 388 -30.18 -22.82 14.93
C LEU A 388 -28.68 -22.57 15.09
N GLY A 389 -28.08 -23.18 16.12
CA GLY A 389 -26.65 -23.11 16.36
C GLY A 389 -25.87 -23.82 15.25
N GLY A 390 -25.34 -23.07 14.29
CA GLY A 390 -24.25 -23.50 13.43
C GLY A 390 -22.90 -23.33 14.13
N GLU A 391 -21.95 -24.23 13.86
CA GLU A 391 -20.58 -24.18 14.39
C GLU A 391 -19.82 -22.87 14.07
N PHE A 392 -20.35 -22.04 13.15
CA PHE A 392 -19.73 -20.82 12.65
C PHE A 392 -20.42 -19.50 13.01
N GLN A 393 -21.37 -19.48 13.97
CA GLN A 393 -21.99 -18.25 14.51
C GLN A 393 -22.68 -17.32 13.47
N ASP A 394 -23.32 -17.85 12.43
CA ASP A 394 -24.15 -17.01 11.54
C ASP A 394 -25.57 -16.85 12.11
N PRO A 395 -26.04 -15.62 12.40
CA PRO A 395 -27.42 -15.39 12.83
C PRO A 395 -28.35 -15.39 11.62
N ILE A 396 -29.09 -16.48 11.42
CA ILE A 396 -30.19 -16.54 10.44
C ILE A 396 -31.49 -16.17 11.15
N GLN A 397 -32.08 -15.04 10.80
CA GLN A 397 -33.44 -14.68 11.21
C GLN A 397 -34.43 -15.18 10.14
N VAL A 398 -35.36 -16.04 10.54
CA VAL A 398 -36.45 -16.53 9.69
C VAL A 398 -37.76 -15.90 10.14
N ASP A 399 -38.32 -15.01 9.32
CA ASP A 399 -39.71 -14.54 9.51
C ASP A 399 -40.64 -15.49 8.74
N ILE A 400 -41.54 -16.14 9.47
CA ILE A 400 -42.60 -16.97 8.90
C ILE A 400 -43.79 -16.06 8.60
N PRO A 401 -44.33 -16.05 7.37
CA PRO A 401 -45.53 -15.28 7.07
C PRO A 401 -46.70 -15.81 7.90
N SER A 402 -47.34 -14.93 8.67
CA SER A 402 -48.59 -15.22 9.33
C SER A 402 -49.69 -15.39 8.29
N ASP A 403 -50.29 -16.59 8.24
CA ASP A 403 -51.56 -16.80 7.56
C ASP A 403 -52.62 -15.96 8.29
N ASP A 404 -52.87 -14.76 7.79
CA ASP A 404 -54.12 -14.04 8.06
C ASP A 404 -55.25 -14.79 7.34
N SER A 405 -55.73 -15.83 8.00
CA SER A 405 -57.01 -16.46 7.69
C SER A 405 -58.13 -15.63 8.32
N GLU A 406 -58.44 -14.50 7.70
CA GLU A 406 -59.74 -13.84 7.81
C GLU A 406 -60.23 -13.39 6.43
N GLY A 407 -61.16 -14.16 5.83
CA GLY A 407 -61.86 -13.81 4.59
C GLY A 407 -62.49 -14.98 3.87
#